data_AF-A0A4R3MJ37-F1
#
_entry.id   AF-A0A4R3MJ37-F1
#
_cell.length_a   1.000
_cell.length_b   1.000
_cell.length_c   1.000
_cell.angle_alpha   90.00
_cell.angle_beta   90.00
_cell.angle_gamma   90.00
#
_symmetry.space_group_name_H-M   'P 1'
#
loop_
_entity.id
_entity.type
_entity.pdbx_description
1 polymer ?
#
loop_
_entity_poly.entity_id
_entity_poly.type
_entity_poly.pdbx_seq_one_letter_code
_entity_poly.pdbx_strand_id
1 'polypeptide(L)'
;MFSANDRISIRQLKVLLMLNLFGTTSLILPRMAAETAGRDGWISVALGTVFAIVYAVIILHLAYKFPHKTLFEYTETLAGRIITFIIAFIFITRLVLAASFGLRLFSELIKEALLENTPIEVIIMSMLLVVLYIARKGYECRARVAEIIVWIVFIPIILVLLFAIPQVNFSRVLPVFVSSPQDIFMGAYVISLTYSAIDLLLIAIPYTDKPRKTRRPVISAIVLIGIFNVFLCIITFGLFGDIGTQRQIWPVMNIMQVVKLPGALLERQDALMISFWILSIFAVINAYVFFISVITQKVFKLKEQNFLVLPLLPIIFLIALIPDNVVQIYEYTKNIMSYMGLFLLVFLPLALIFLARIKKVGES
;
A
#
# COMPACT_ATOMS: atom_id res chain seq x y z
N MET A 1 25.15 20.37 -0.55
CA MET A 1 25.50 20.05 -1.95
C MET A 1 24.76 18.78 -2.32
N PHE A 2 23.57 18.89 -2.93
CA PHE A 2 22.67 17.77 -3.18
C PHE A 2 22.86 17.30 -4.61
N SER A 3 23.38 16.08 -4.81
CA SER A 3 23.45 15.52 -6.17
C SER A 3 22.06 15.10 -6.59
N ALA A 4 21.55 15.64 -7.70
CA ALA A 4 20.35 15.18 -8.38
C ALA A 4 20.58 13.77 -9.00
N ASN A 5 20.65 12.75 -8.15
CA ASN A 5 21.01 11.38 -8.54
C ASN A 5 19.85 10.38 -8.38
N ASP A 6 18.64 10.84 -8.02
CA ASP A 6 17.45 10.01 -7.75
C ASP A 6 17.70 8.85 -6.77
N ARG A 7 18.72 9.00 -5.91
CA ARG A 7 19.09 8.03 -4.88
C ARG A 7 18.38 8.35 -3.58
N ILE A 8 18.05 7.31 -2.83
CA ILE A 8 17.43 7.43 -1.52
C ILE A 8 18.21 6.67 -0.45
N SER A 9 18.18 7.20 0.76
CA SER A 9 18.77 6.53 1.91
C SER A 9 17.97 5.29 2.31
N ILE A 10 18.60 4.40 3.06
CA ILE A 10 17.92 3.23 3.65
C ILE A 10 16.73 3.65 4.52
N ARG A 11 16.86 4.75 5.27
CA ARG A 11 15.81 5.29 6.13
C ARG A 11 14.62 5.74 5.29
N GLN A 12 14.88 6.46 4.20
CA GLN A 12 13.85 6.91 3.27
C GLN A 12 13.12 5.75 2.61
N LEU A 13 13.82 4.67 2.24
CA LEU A 13 13.16 3.46 1.74
C LEU A 13 12.19 2.89 2.79
N LYS A 14 12.62 2.78 4.06
CA LYS A 14 11.77 2.29 5.15
C LYS A 14 10.50 3.14 5.28
N VAL A 15 10.65 4.46 5.30
CA VAL A 15 9.53 5.40 5.44
C VAL A 15 8.56 5.31 4.25
N LEU A 16 9.09 5.28 3.03
CA LEU A 16 8.27 5.11 1.82
C LEU A 16 7.50 3.79 1.85
N LEU A 17 8.15 2.70 2.27
CA LEU A 17 7.49 1.41 2.39
C LEU A 17 6.42 1.42 3.48
N MET A 18 6.65 2.06 4.63
CA MET A 18 5.64 2.19 5.69
C MET A 18 4.38 2.91 5.17
N LEU A 19 4.53 4.07 4.53
CA LEU A 19 3.40 4.80 3.95
C LEU A 19 2.71 3.99 2.85
N ASN A 20 3.50 3.28 2.03
CA ASN A 20 2.98 2.46 0.95
C ASN A 20 2.13 1.29 1.44
N LEU A 21 2.52 0.66 2.55
CA LEU A 21 1.79 -0.46 3.15
C LEU A 21 0.60 0.00 3.99
N PHE A 22 0.68 1.21 4.57
CA PHE A 22 -0.39 1.78 5.37
C PHE A 22 -1.59 2.25 4.52
N GLY A 23 -1.33 2.86 3.36
CA GLY A 23 -2.28 3.61 2.54
C GLY A 23 -3.77 3.23 2.57
N THR A 24 -4.28 2.65 1.48
CA THR A 24 -5.73 2.49 1.28
C THR A 24 -6.32 1.31 2.07
N THR A 25 -5.54 0.26 2.29
CA THR A 25 -6.07 -0.99 2.86
C THR A 25 -6.20 -0.99 4.38
N SER A 26 -5.44 -0.17 5.12
CA SER A 26 -5.53 -0.15 6.59
C SER A 26 -6.88 0.36 7.12
N LEU A 27 -7.61 1.21 6.38
CA LEU A 27 -8.94 1.70 6.78
C LEU A 27 -10.01 0.61 6.79
N ILE A 28 -9.87 -0.35 5.89
CA ILE A 28 -10.87 -1.40 5.63
C ILE A 28 -10.41 -2.75 6.19
N LEU A 29 -9.16 -2.83 6.64
CA LEU A 29 -8.55 -4.07 7.11
C LEU A 29 -9.32 -4.73 8.26
N PRO A 30 -9.85 -4.01 9.27
CA PRO A 30 -10.65 -4.65 10.31
C PRO A 30 -11.91 -5.32 9.77
N ARG A 31 -12.57 -4.67 8.81
CA ARG A 31 -13.74 -5.23 8.14
C ARG A 31 -13.35 -6.51 7.40
N MET A 32 -12.29 -6.47 6.59
CA MET A 32 -11.80 -7.66 5.87
C MET A 32 -11.44 -8.79 6.84
N ALA A 33 -10.74 -8.46 7.94
CA ALA A 33 -10.35 -9.43 8.95
C ALA A 33 -11.57 -10.08 9.61
N ALA A 34 -12.58 -9.28 9.97
CA ALA A 34 -13.82 -9.78 10.53
C ALA A 34 -14.62 -10.62 9.51
N GLU A 35 -14.67 -10.23 8.24
CA GLU A 35 -15.35 -11.00 7.18
C GLU A 35 -14.69 -12.37 6.96
N THR A 36 -13.37 -12.47 7.11
CA THR A 36 -12.64 -13.73 6.86
C THR A 36 -12.59 -14.69 8.04
N ALA A 37 -12.45 -14.18 9.27
CA ALA A 37 -12.23 -15.01 10.46
C ALA A 37 -12.92 -14.45 11.72
N GLY A 38 -14.00 -13.69 11.56
CA GLY A 38 -14.80 -13.16 12.66
C GLY A 38 -13.95 -12.46 13.73
N ARG A 39 -14.14 -12.87 14.99
CA ARG A 39 -13.37 -12.36 16.14
C ARG A 39 -11.88 -12.68 16.07
N ASP A 40 -11.48 -13.75 15.40
CA ASP A 40 -10.08 -14.16 15.20
C ASP A 40 -9.42 -13.46 14.00
N GLY A 41 -10.13 -12.53 13.36
CA GLY A 41 -9.60 -11.72 12.26
C GLY A 41 -8.26 -11.06 12.58
N TRP A 42 -8.05 -10.58 13.80
CA TRP A 42 -6.78 -9.96 14.19
C TRP A 42 -5.60 -10.96 14.19
N ILE A 43 -5.85 -12.25 14.46
CA ILE A 43 -4.86 -13.32 14.33
C ILE A 43 -4.53 -13.54 12.86
N SER A 44 -5.55 -13.51 11.99
CA SER A 44 -5.36 -13.58 10.53
C SER A 44 -4.50 -12.42 10.02
N VAL A 45 -4.64 -11.21 10.58
CA VAL A 45 -3.77 -10.07 10.26
C VAL A 45 -2.32 -10.30 10.69
N ALA A 46 -2.11 -10.85 11.89
CA ALA A 46 -0.78 -11.18 12.38
C ALA A 46 -0.09 -12.23 11.48
N LEU A 47 -0.80 -13.31 11.13
CA LEU A 47 -0.29 -14.35 10.25
C LEU A 47 -0.10 -13.84 8.81
N GLY A 48 -0.99 -12.98 8.31
CA GLY A 48 -0.85 -12.32 7.01
C GLY A 48 0.39 -11.43 6.94
N THR A 49 0.77 -10.79 8.06
CA THR A 49 2.03 -10.05 8.18
C THR A 49 3.25 -10.98 8.04
N VAL A 50 3.18 -12.21 8.59
CA VAL A 50 4.24 -13.21 8.41
C VAL A 50 4.39 -13.59 6.93
N PHE A 51 3.29 -13.82 6.21
CA PHE A 51 3.34 -14.05 4.76
C PHE A 51 3.93 -12.87 4.00
N ALA A 52 3.57 -11.63 4.36
CA ALA A 52 4.15 -10.43 3.77
C ALA A 52 5.68 -10.37 3.96
N ILE A 53 6.19 -10.76 5.12
CA ILE A 53 7.65 -10.88 5.36
C ILE A 53 8.27 -11.92 4.44
N VAL A 54 7.62 -13.07 4.23
CA VAL A 54 8.09 -14.11 3.29
C VAL A 54 8.18 -13.55 1.87
N TYR A 55 7.14 -12.84 1.39
CA TYR A 55 7.15 -12.21 0.07
C TYR A 55 8.31 -11.22 -0.08
N ALA A 56 8.52 -10.37 0.94
CA ALA A 56 9.61 -9.41 0.94
C ALA A 56 10.99 -10.09 0.93
N VAL A 57 11.18 -11.20 1.66
CA VAL A 57 12.44 -11.95 1.65
C VAL A 57 12.73 -12.55 0.26
N ILE A 58 11.72 -13.10 -0.41
CA ILE A 58 11.85 -13.63 -1.78
C ILE A 58 12.27 -12.50 -2.74
N ILE A 59 11.56 -11.36 -2.70
CA ILE A 59 11.85 -10.20 -3.55
C ILE A 59 13.24 -9.63 -3.28
N LEU A 60 13.64 -9.51 -2.01
CA LEU A 60 14.98 -9.03 -1.64
C LEU A 60 16.08 -9.99 -2.10
N HIS A 61 15.85 -11.30 -2.00
CA HIS A 61 16.80 -12.30 -2.49
C HIS A 61 17.05 -12.13 -3.99
N LEU A 62 15.98 -11.94 -4.79
CA LEU A 62 16.10 -11.64 -6.21
C LEU A 62 16.83 -10.30 -6.45
N ALA A 63 16.44 -9.24 -5.75
CA ALA A 63 17.03 -7.92 -5.91
C ALA A 63 18.53 -7.88 -5.57
N TYR A 64 19.01 -8.72 -4.64
CA TYR A 64 20.43 -8.76 -4.26
C TYR A 64 21.33 -9.44 -5.29
N LYS A 65 20.78 -10.31 -6.13
CA LYS A 65 21.47 -10.84 -7.32
C LYS A 65 21.70 -9.75 -8.37
N PHE A 66 20.85 -8.72 -8.38
CA PHE A 66 20.86 -7.63 -9.36
C PHE A 66 20.76 -6.25 -8.69
N PRO A 67 21.70 -5.88 -7.78
CA PRO A 67 21.52 -4.77 -6.84
C PRO A 67 21.38 -3.39 -7.49
N HIS A 68 21.81 -3.24 -8.74
CA HIS A 68 21.78 -1.97 -9.49
C HIS A 68 20.91 -2.04 -10.75
N LYS A 69 20.13 -3.12 -10.93
CA LYS A 69 19.23 -3.28 -12.07
C LYS A 69 17.80 -3.44 -11.58
N THR A 70 16.87 -2.74 -12.21
CA THR A 70 15.43 -2.89 -12.00
C THR A 70 14.93 -4.22 -12.58
N LEU A 71 13.74 -4.65 -12.12
CA LEU A 71 13.02 -5.82 -12.65
C LEU A 71 13.13 -5.97 -14.16
N PHE A 72 12.87 -4.91 -14.89
CA PHE A 72 12.79 -4.94 -16.34
C PHE A 72 14.17 -5.07 -17.00
N GLU A 73 15.21 -4.46 -16.42
CA GLU A 73 16.58 -4.52 -16.95
C GLU A 73 17.19 -5.93 -16.81
N TYR A 74 17.07 -6.56 -15.64
CA TYR A 74 17.58 -7.93 -15.48
C TYR A 74 16.68 -8.97 -16.15
N THR A 75 15.37 -8.73 -16.24
CA THR A 75 14.47 -9.61 -17.00
C THR A 75 14.78 -9.58 -18.50
N GLU A 76 15.12 -8.41 -19.08
CA GLU A 76 15.52 -8.33 -20.50
C GLU A 76 16.78 -9.16 -20.75
N THR A 77 17.71 -9.17 -19.80
CA THR A 77 18.93 -9.98 -19.85
C THR A 77 18.63 -11.49 -19.70
N LEU A 78 17.70 -11.86 -18.82
CA LEU A 78 17.42 -13.26 -18.46
C LEU A 78 16.43 -13.95 -19.41
N ALA A 79 15.39 -13.25 -19.86
CA ALA A 79 14.26 -13.83 -20.58
C ALA A 79 14.04 -13.17 -21.96
N GLY A 80 14.80 -12.13 -22.29
CA GLY A 80 14.69 -11.42 -23.55
C GLY A 80 13.60 -10.34 -23.52
N ARG A 81 13.59 -9.52 -24.57
CA ARG A 81 12.81 -8.27 -24.64
C ARG A 81 11.30 -8.48 -24.63
N ILE A 82 10.80 -9.50 -25.33
CA ILE A 82 9.36 -9.79 -25.44
C ILE A 82 8.78 -10.12 -24.06
N ILE A 83 9.43 -11.01 -23.31
CA ILE A 83 8.97 -11.40 -21.97
C ILE A 83 9.01 -10.20 -21.01
N THR A 84 10.04 -9.35 -21.09
CA THR A 84 10.09 -8.10 -20.33
C THR A 84 8.93 -7.17 -20.63
N PHE A 85 8.54 -7.01 -21.90
CA PHE A 85 7.38 -6.21 -22.27
C PHE A 85 6.07 -6.74 -21.69
N ILE A 86 5.86 -8.07 -21.71
CA ILE A 86 4.67 -8.70 -21.12
C ILE A 86 4.63 -8.45 -19.61
N ILE A 87 5.74 -8.67 -18.90
CA ILE A 87 5.82 -8.43 -17.45
C ILE A 87 5.60 -6.95 -17.13
N ALA A 88 6.17 -6.03 -17.93
CA ALA A 88 5.95 -4.60 -17.79
C ALA A 88 4.50 -4.21 -17.98
N PHE A 89 3.82 -4.76 -18.99
CA PHE A 89 2.41 -4.49 -19.23
C PHE A 89 1.53 -4.96 -18.07
N ILE A 90 1.77 -6.16 -17.54
CA ILE A 90 1.07 -6.68 -16.35
C ILE A 90 1.30 -5.76 -15.14
N PHE A 91 2.55 -5.36 -14.89
CA PHE A 91 2.90 -4.52 -13.75
C PHE A 91 2.28 -3.11 -13.87
N ILE A 92 2.36 -2.47 -15.05
CA ILE A 92 1.74 -1.17 -15.33
C ILE A 92 0.23 -1.26 -15.15
N THR A 93 -0.42 -2.28 -15.71
CA THR A 93 -1.86 -2.48 -15.59
C THR A 93 -2.27 -2.56 -14.12
N ARG A 94 -1.55 -3.34 -13.30
CA ARG A 94 -1.80 -3.42 -11.87
C ARG A 94 -1.68 -2.05 -11.19
N LEU A 95 -0.60 -1.31 -11.46
CA LEU A 95 -0.35 -0.01 -10.84
C LEU A 95 -1.41 1.03 -11.24
N VAL A 96 -1.84 1.03 -12.51
CA VAL A 96 -2.90 1.91 -13.01
C VAL A 96 -4.21 1.60 -12.29
N LEU A 97 -4.60 0.32 -12.21
CA LEU A 97 -5.82 -0.08 -11.52
C LEU A 97 -5.76 0.25 -10.01
N ALA A 98 -4.63 -0.04 -9.36
CA ALA A 98 -4.44 0.28 -7.94
C ALA A 98 -4.49 1.79 -7.67
N ALA A 99 -3.89 2.61 -8.53
CA ALA A 99 -3.97 4.07 -8.44
C ALA A 99 -5.41 4.56 -8.65
N SER A 100 -6.10 4.04 -9.65
CA SER A 100 -7.46 4.47 -10.01
C SER A 100 -8.47 4.11 -8.92
N PHE A 101 -8.45 2.87 -8.45
CA PHE A 101 -9.38 2.39 -7.43
C PHE A 101 -9.05 2.94 -6.04
N GLY A 102 -7.76 3.10 -5.70
CA GLY A 102 -7.37 3.79 -4.48
C GLY A 102 -7.82 5.26 -4.47
N LEU A 103 -7.69 5.94 -5.61
CA LEU A 103 -8.14 7.31 -5.79
C LEU A 103 -9.66 7.44 -5.71
N ARG A 104 -10.41 6.56 -6.39
CA ARG A 104 -11.88 6.55 -6.33
C ARG A 104 -12.38 6.27 -4.93
N LEU A 105 -11.90 5.20 -4.30
CA LEU A 105 -12.28 4.79 -2.95
C LEU A 105 -12.15 5.94 -1.95
N PHE A 106 -11.06 6.69 -2.07
CA PHE A 106 -10.78 7.77 -1.14
C PHE A 106 -11.48 9.08 -1.49
N SER A 107 -11.76 9.32 -2.77
CA SER A 107 -12.58 10.46 -3.19
C SER A 107 -14.02 10.32 -2.70
N GLU A 108 -14.54 9.09 -2.62
CA GLU A 108 -15.84 8.81 -1.95
C GLU A 108 -15.78 9.19 -0.47
N LEU A 109 -14.74 8.77 0.25
CA LEU A 109 -14.58 9.11 1.67
C LEU A 109 -14.46 10.63 1.90
N ILE A 110 -13.68 11.35 1.07
CA ILE A 110 -13.58 12.82 1.16
C ILE A 110 -14.95 13.45 0.89
N LYS A 111 -15.65 12.99 -0.15
CA LYS A 111 -16.96 13.53 -0.52
C LYS A 111 -17.96 13.32 0.62
N GLU A 112 -18.05 12.11 1.15
CA GLU A 112 -18.97 11.74 2.23
C GLU A 112 -18.71 12.52 3.51
N ALA A 113 -17.45 12.74 3.88
CA ALA A 113 -17.12 13.27 5.19
C ALA A 113 -16.71 14.76 5.23
N LEU A 114 -16.30 15.34 4.11
CA LEU A 114 -15.75 16.71 4.05
C LEU A 114 -16.40 17.59 2.98
N LEU A 115 -16.72 17.02 1.81
CA LEU A 115 -17.04 17.77 0.60
C LEU A 115 -18.33 17.28 -0.08
N GLU A 116 -19.41 17.15 0.70
CA GLU A 116 -20.68 16.56 0.25
C GLU A 116 -21.21 17.15 -1.06
N ASN A 117 -21.09 18.47 -1.23
CA ASN A 117 -21.58 19.21 -2.40
C ASN A 117 -20.59 19.24 -3.59
N THR A 118 -19.41 18.64 -3.46
CA THR A 118 -18.38 18.68 -4.52
C THR A 118 -18.51 17.46 -5.43
N PRO A 119 -18.54 17.62 -6.77
CA PRO A 119 -18.50 16.49 -7.69
C PRO A 119 -17.25 15.64 -7.48
N ILE A 120 -17.39 14.31 -7.58
CA ILE A 120 -16.30 13.38 -7.27
C ILE A 120 -15.14 13.52 -8.27
N GLU A 121 -15.46 13.89 -9.50
CA GLU A 121 -14.54 14.19 -10.59
C GLU A 121 -13.55 15.29 -10.20
N VAL A 122 -14.02 16.33 -9.51
CA VAL A 122 -13.19 17.46 -9.06
C VAL A 122 -12.22 17.00 -7.97
N ILE A 123 -12.69 16.17 -7.04
CA ILE A 123 -11.86 15.60 -5.96
C ILE A 123 -10.76 14.71 -6.56
N ILE A 124 -11.13 13.79 -7.45
CA ILE A 124 -10.22 12.90 -8.17
C ILE A 124 -9.17 13.71 -8.95
N MET A 125 -9.60 14.70 -9.73
CA MET A 125 -8.72 15.53 -10.56
C MET A 125 -7.75 16.35 -9.70
N SER A 126 -8.22 16.96 -8.60
CA SER A 126 -7.37 17.76 -7.72
C SER A 126 -6.24 16.93 -7.10
N MET A 127 -6.54 15.74 -6.59
CA MET A 127 -5.55 14.83 -6.04
C MET A 127 -4.55 14.37 -7.10
N LEU A 128 -5.03 14.06 -8.31
CA LEU A 128 -4.19 13.66 -9.45
C LEU A 128 -3.18 14.74 -9.86
N LEU A 129 -3.58 16.01 -9.85
CA LEU A 129 -2.68 17.12 -10.18
C LEU A 129 -1.53 17.23 -9.17
N VAL A 130 -1.82 17.09 -7.88
CA VAL A 130 -0.80 17.11 -6.82
C VAL A 130 0.12 15.89 -6.92
N VAL A 131 -0.46 14.70 -7.18
CA VAL A 131 0.31 13.47 -7.42
C VAL A 131 1.25 13.62 -8.62
N LEU A 132 0.77 14.17 -9.73
CA LEU A 132 1.58 14.43 -10.93
C LEU A 132 2.75 15.34 -10.59
N TYR A 133 2.50 16.45 -9.89
CA TYR A 133 3.53 17.44 -9.58
C TYR A 133 4.72 16.80 -8.85
N ILE A 134 4.46 15.99 -7.82
CA ILE A 134 5.53 15.32 -7.07
C ILE A 134 6.16 14.17 -7.87
N ALA A 135 5.39 13.41 -8.64
CA ALA A 135 5.93 12.33 -9.49
C ALA A 135 6.96 12.84 -10.51
N ARG A 136 6.82 14.07 -11.01
CA ARG A 136 7.76 14.72 -11.94
C ARG A 136 9.04 15.24 -11.27
N LYS A 137 9.10 15.29 -9.94
CA LYS A 137 10.27 15.80 -9.19
C LYS A 137 11.27 14.68 -8.82
N GLY A 138 11.02 13.44 -9.24
CA GLY A 138 11.93 12.32 -9.04
C GLY A 138 11.75 11.60 -7.71
N TYR A 139 12.52 10.53 -7.53
CA TYR A 139 12.36 9.62 -6.40
C TYR A 139 12.85 10.22 -5.08
N GLU A 140 13.90 11.04 -5.16
CA GLU A 140 14.46 11.74 -4.00
C GLU A 140 13.47 12.76 -3.41
N CYS A 141 12.79 13.53 -4.27
CA CYS A 141 11.77 14.47 -3.82
C CYS A 141 10.63 13.73 -3.10
N ARG A 142 10.15 12.63 -3.69
CA ARG A 142 9.14 11.75 -3.08
C ARG A 142 9.59 11.24 -1.70
N ALA A 143 10.84 10.80 -1.57
CA ALA A 143 11.40 10.33 -0.31
C ALA A 143 11.43 11.42 0.78
N ARG A 144 11.83 12.65 0.43
CA ARG A 144 11.87 13.78 1.36
C ARG A 144 10.47 14.17 1.85
N VAL A 145 9.49 14.19 0.94
CA VAL A 145 8.09 14.46 1.28
C VAL A 145 7.54 13.36 2.21
N ALA A 146 7.88 12.11 1.95
CA ALA A 146 7.47 10.98 2.77
C ALA A 146 8.00 11.05 4.22
N GLU A 147 9.22 11.55 4.43
CA GLU A 147 9.78 11.76 5.77
C GLU A 147 9.01 12.78 6.61
N ILE A 148 8.30 13.72 5.98
CA ILE A 148 7.40 14.65 6.66
C ILE A 148 6.04 14.01 6.87
N ILE A 149 5.46 13.43 5.81
CA ILE A 149 4.13 12.82 5.84
C ILE A 149 4.03 11.72 6.90
N VAL A 150 5.07 10.90 7.09
CA VAL A 150 5.01 9.80 8.06
C VAL A 150 4.73 10.26 9.48
N TRP A 151 5.27 11.40 9.92
CA TRP A 151 5.00 11.91 11.27
C TRP A 151 3.60 12.50 11.38
N ILE A 152 3.17 13.23 10.34
CA ILE A 152 1.85 13.84 10.27
C ILE A 152 0.74 12.77 10.23
N VAL A 153 1.02 11.62 9.62
CA VAL A 153 0.08 10.50 9.55
C VAL A 153 0.09 9.70 10.85
N PHE A 154 1.25 9.19 11.27
CA PHE A 154 1.28 8.20 12.35
C PHE A 154 1.10 8.79 13.75
N ILE A 155 1.61 10.00 14.05
CA ILE A 155 1.49 10.57 15.40
C ILE A 155 0.02 10.75 15.78
N PRO A 156 -0.83 11.44 14.99
CA PRO A 156 -2.21 11.69 15.37
C PRO A 156 -3.02 10.40 15.46
N ILE A 157 -2.79 9.45 14.56
CA ILE A 157 -3.50 8.17 14.55
C ILE A 157 -3.12 7.32 15.77
N ILE A 158 -1.83 7.26 16.13
CA ILE A 158 -1.39 6.57 17.35
C ILE A 158 -2.04 7.21 18.58
N LEU A 159 -2.10 8.53 18.66
CA LEU A 159 -2.77 9.22 19.76
C LEU A 159 -4.26 8.82 19.85
N VAL A 160 -4.99 8.86 18.74
CA VAL A 160 -6.40 8.44 18.70
C VAL A 160 -6.58 7.00 19.16
N LEU A 161 -5.72 6.08 18.69
CA LEU A 161 -5.78 4.68 19.12
C LEU A 161 -5.47 4.52 20.62
N LEU A 162 -4.55 5.30 21.19
CA LEU A 162 -4.27 5.29 22.63
C LEU A 162 -5.47 5.80 23.44
N PHE A 163 -6.13 6.87 23.00
CA PHE A 163 -7.36 7.38 23.63
C PHE A 163 -8.58 6.47 23.43
N ALA A 164 -8.55 5.57 22.45
CA ALA A 164 -9.58 4.56 22.25
C ALA A 164 -9.52 3.42 23.29
N ILE A 165 -8.33 3.12 23.84
CA ILE A 165 -8.12 1.96 24.73
C ILE A 165 -9.11 1.92 25.91
N PRO A 166 -9.36 3.02 26.65
CA PRO A 166 -10.28 2.99 27.80
C PRO A 166 -11.73 2.67 27.43
N GLN A 167 -12.11 2.84 26.15
CA GLN A 167 -13.46 2.57 25.65
C GLN A 167 -13.63 1.16 25.09
N VAL A 168 -12.53 0.41 24.93
CA VAL A 168 -12.53 -0.94 24.38
C VAL A 168 -13.13 -1.92 25.38
N ASN A 169 -14.17 -2.64 24.95
CA ASN A 169 -14.68 -3.79 25.67
C ASN A 169 -14.00 -5.07 25.16
N PHE A 170 -12.96 -5.53 25.89
CA PHE A 170 -12.20 -6.73 25.52
C PHE A 170 -13.03 -8.02 25.48
N SER A 171 -14.19 -8.08 26.15
CA SER A 171 -15.09 -9.23 26.05
C SER A 171 -15.67 -9.42 24.65
N ARG A 172 -15.60 -8.41 23.77
CA ARG A 172 -15.97 -8.51 22.35
C ARG A 172 -14.88 -9.12 21.47
N VAL A 173 -13.63 -9.09 21.93
CA VAL A 173 -12.47 -9.72 21.27
C VAL A 173 -12.28 -11.16 21.75
N LEU A 174 -12.75 -11.48 22.96
CA LEU A 174 -12.74 -12.82 23.53
C LEU A 174 -14.05 -13.59 23.23
N PRO A 175 -14.04 -14.93 23.32
CA PRO A 175 -12.87 -15.79 23.38
C PRO A 175 -12.09 -15.80 22.05
N VAL A 176 -10.83 -16.26 22.09
CA VAL A 176 -9.97 -16.45 20.92
C VAL A 176 -10.03 -17.89 20.41
N PHE A 177 -9.70 -18.11 19.15
CA PHE A 177 -9.77 -19.40 18.44
C PHE A 177 -11.19 -19.99 18.36
N VAL A 178 -12.16 -19.13 18.10
CA VAL A 178 -13.55 -19.53 17.81
C VAL A 178 -13.69 -20.00 16.36
N SER A 179 -12.94 -19.37 15.47
CA SER A 179 -12.93 -19.66 14.03
C SER A 179 -12.10 -20.90 13.75
N SER A 180 -12.43 -21.61 12.67
CA SER A 180 -11.65 -22.79 12.30
C SER A 180 -10.21 -22.39 11.91
N PRO A 181 -9.20 -23.25 12.14
CA PRO A 181 -7.84 -22.97 11.69
C PRO A 181 -7.74 -22.69 10.19
N GLN A 182 -8.63 -23.30 9.39
CA GLN A 182 -8.72 -23.08 7.94
C GLN A 182 -9.16 -21.65 7.62
N ASP A 183 -10.16 -21.13 8.32
CA ASP A 183 -10.66 -19.75 8.11
C ASP A 183 -9.60 -18.72 8.50
N ILE A 184 -8.89 -18.95 9.62
CA ILE A 184 -7.78 -18.08 10.04
C ILE A 184 -6.66 -18.09 8.99
N PHE A 185 -6.29 -19.25 8.45
CA PHE A 185 -5.24 -19.36 7.45
C PHE A 185 -5.65 -18.74 6.11
N MET A 186 -6.87 -18.99 5.64
CA MET A 186 -7.38 -18.40 4.40
C MET A 186 -7.54 -16.89 4.55
N GLY A 187 -8.03 -16.42 5.70
CA GLY A 187 -8.08 -15.00 6.04
C GLY A 187 -6.70 -14.37 6.04
N ALA A 188 -5.70 -15.02 6.63
CA ALA A 188 -4.32 -14.56 6.63
C ALA A 188 -3.74 -14.45 5.21
N TYR A 189 -4.06 -15.41 4.34
CA TYR A 189 -3.68 -15.35 2.93
C TYR A 189 -4.34 -14.18 2.20
N VAL A 190 -5.66 -13.96 2.37
CA VAL A 190 -6.34 -12.81 1.74
C VAL A 190 -5.77 -11.49 2.27
N ILE A 191 -5.52 -11.39 3.57
CA ILE A 191 -4.94 -10.20 4.20
C ILE A 191 -3.50 -9.98 3.73
N SER A 192 -2.68 -11.02 3.52
CA SER A 192 -1.30 -10.83 3.08
C SER A 192 -1.21 -10.16 1.70
N LEU A 193 -2.21 -10.37 0.83
CA LEU A 193 -2.30 -9.70 -0.48
C LEU A 193 -2.51 -8.19 -0.37
N THR A 194 -3.04 -7.70 0.76
CA THR A 194 -3.16 -6.26 1.03
C THR A 194 -1.80 -5.57 1.18
N TYR A 195 -0.73 -6.33 1.49
CA TYR A 195 0.66 -5.88 1.50
C TYR A 195 1.29 -5.85 0.09
N SER A 196 0.47 -5.86 -0.98
CA SER A 196 0.94 -5.90 -2.37
C SER A 196 1.96 -4.82 -2.74
N ALA A 197 1.99 -3.67 -2.05
CA ALA A 197 2.99 -2.64 -2.28
C ALA A 197 4.44 -3.08 -1.98
N ILE A 198 4.65 -4.26 -1.39
CA ILE A 198 5.96 -4.92 -1.31
C ILE A 198 6.53 -5.20 -2.72
N ASP A 199 5.69 -5.44 -3.73
CA ASP A 199 6.15 -5.70 -5.10
C ASP A 199 6.92 -4.50 -5.70
N LEU A 200 6.66 -3.27 -5.22
CA LEU A 200 7.37 -2.06 -5.63
C LEU A 200 8.86 -2.15 -5.31
N LEU A 201 9.27 -2.99 -4.36
CA LEU A 201 10.68 -3.24 -4.06
C LEU A 201 11.44 -3.85 -5.25
N LEU A 202 10.77 -4.56 -6.16
CA LEU A 202 11.36 -5.06 -7.40
C LEU A 202 11.90 -3.94 -8.30
N ILE A 203 11.41 -2.71 -8.10
CA ILE A 203 11.79 -1.52 -8.85
C ILE A 203 12.56 -0.53 -7.97
N ALA A 204 12.22 -0.43 -6.68
CA ALA A 204 12.74 0.58 -5.77
C ALA A 204 14.17 0.30 -5.26
N ILE A 205 14.55 -0.98 -5.09
CA ILE A 205 15.83 -1.35 -4.45
C ILE A 205 17.07 -0.77 -5.17
N PRO A 206 17.15 -0.78 -6.51
CA PRO A 206 18.27 -0.18 -7.25
C PRO A 206 18.47 1.32 -7.01
N TYR A 207 17.44 2.04 -6.56
CA TYR A 207 17.52 3.47 -6.24
C TYR A 207 18.02 3.75 -4.82
N THR A 208 18.30 2.72 -4.03
CA THR A 208 18.89 2.92 -2.69
C THR A 208 20.41 3.04 -2.74
N ASP A 209 20.98 3.77 -1.77
CA ASP A 209 22.45 3.90 -1.65
C ASP A 209 23.15 2.57 -1.35
N LYS A 210 22.46 1.67 -0.63
CA LYS A 210 23.02 0.41 -0.14
C LYS A 210 22.04 -0.74 -0.37
N PRO A 211 21.84 -1.19 -1.62
CA PRO A 211 20.82 -2.17 -1.99
C PRO A 211 20.88 -3.46 -1.15
N ARG A 212 22.07 -4.00 -0.89
CA ARG A 212 22.25 -5.24 -0.11
C ARG A 212 21.99 -5.08 1.40
N LYS A 213 21.83 -3.86 1.91
CA LYS A 213 21.58 -3.59 3.35
C LYS A 213 20.12 -3.23 3.64
N THR A 214 19.19 -3.51 2.70
CA THR A 214 17.77 -3.15 2.81
C THR A 214 16.91 -4.19 3.54
N ARG A 215 17.46 -5.37 3.91
CA ARG A 215 16.67 -6.43 4.56
C ARG A 215 16.07 -6.01 5.90
N ARG A 216 16.91 -5.57 6.84
CA ARG A 216 16.46 -5.09 8.16
C ARG A 216 15.42 -3.96 8.09
N PRO A 217 15.63 -2.87 7.33
CA PRO A 217 14.68 -1.76 7.23
C PRO A 217 13.35 -2.17 6.56
N VAL A 218 13.39 -3.02 5.52
CA VAL A 218 12.17 -3.53 4.86
C VAL A 218 11.35 -4.39 5.82
N ILE A 219 11.98 -5.38 6.47
CA ILE A 219 11.29 -6.23 7.46
C ILE A 219 10.76 -5.38 8.62
N SER A 220 11.55 -4.41 9.10
CA SER A 220 11.11 -3.49 10.16
C SER A 220 9.89 -2.66 9.75
N ALA A 221 9.80 -2.19 8.51
CA ALA A 221 8.61 -1.50 8.01
C ALA A 221 7.38 -2.42 8.02
N ILE A 222 7.51 -3.64 7.49
CA ILE A 222 6.39 -4.60 7.42
C ILE A 222 5.92 -4.98 8.83
N VAL A 223 6.84 -5.25 9.76
CA VAL A 223 6.51 -5.58 11.15
C VAL A 223 5.82 -4.41 11.86
N LEU A 224 6.32 -3.18 11.70
CA LEU A 224 5.70 -2.01 12.32
C LEU A 224 4.27 -1.78 11.82
N ILE A 225 4.05 -1.88 10.51
CA ILE A 225 2.71 -1.77 9.92
C ILE A 225 1.82 -2.94 10.32
N GLY A 226 2.37 -4.16 10.39
CA GLY A 226 1.63 -5.34 10.84
C GLY A 226 1.17 -5.23 12.29
N ILE A 227 2.05 -4.84 13.21
CA ILE A 227 1.70 -4.59 14.62
C ILE A 227 0.63 -3.50 14.70
N PHE A 228 0.82 -2.40 13.97
CA PHE A 228 -0.15 -1.31 13.92
C PHE A 228 -1.53 -1.80 13.45
N ASN A 229 -1.58 -2.59 12.37
CA ASN A 229 -2.79 -3.14 11.81
C ASN A 229 -3.49 -4.15 12.74
N VAL A 230 -2.72 -5.00 13.44
CA VAL A 230 -3.26 -5.90 14.48
C VAL A 230 -3.90 -5.09 15.61
N PHE A 231 -3.20 -4.08 16.11
CA PHE A 231 -3.70 -3.23 17.19
C PHE A 231 -4.97 -2.49 16.79
N LEU A 232 -4.98 -1.97 15.56
CA LEU A 232 -6.13 -1.30 14.97
C LEU A 232 -7.33 -2.27 14.84
N CYS A 233 -7.13 -3.53 14.46
CA CYS A 233 -8.21 -4.54 14.45
C CYS A 233 -8.74 -4.85 15.85
N ILE A 234 -7.85 -5.04 16.84
CA ILE A 234 -8.26 -5.33 18.23
C ILE A 234 -9.10 -4.18 18.80
N ILE A 235 -8.67 -2.92 18.60
CA ILE A 235 -9.45 -1.75 19.04
C ILE A 235 -10.80 -1.73 18.34
N THR A 236 -10.83 -1.89 17.02
CA THR A 236 -12.08 -1.86 16.24
C THR A 236 -13.07 -2.92 16.72
N PHE A 237 -12.61 -4.16 16.92
CA PHE A 237 -13.45 -5.26 17.42
C PHE A 237 -13.88 -5.03 18.87
N GLY A 238 -13.01 -4.45 19.68
CA GLY A 238 -13.33 -4.04 21.05
C GLY A 238 -14.43 -2.98 21.13
N LEU A 239 -14.48 -2.05 20.18
CA LEU A 239 -15.46 -0.96 20.13
C LEU A 239 -16.77 -1.36 19.47
N PHE A 240 -16.73 -2.19 18.42
CA PHE A 240 -17.92 -2.49 17.60
C PHE A 240 -18.34 -3.96 17.58
N GLY A 241 -17.48 -4.88 18.05
CA GLY A 241 -17.63 -6.32 17.80
C GLY A 241 -17.30 -6.68 16.35
N ASP A 242 -17.10 -7.97 16.07
CA ASP A 242 -16.81 -8.49 14.73
C ASP A 242 -17.98 -8.24 13.76
N ILE A 243 -19.21 -8.59 14.16
CA ILE A 243 -20.42 -8.36 13.34
C ILE A 243 -20.66 -6.87 13.08
N GLY A 244 -20.46 -6.03 14.11
CA GLY A 244 -20.59 -4.57 13.97
C GLY A 244 -19.53 -4.01 13.02
N THR A 245 -18.31 -4.51 13.10
CA THR A 245 -17.19 -4.10 12.23
C THR A 245 -17.45 -4.46 10.76
N GLN A 246 -18.00 -5.66 10.48
CA GLN A 246 -18.34 -6.09 9.12
C GLN A 246 -19.37 -5.18 8.44
N ARG A 247 -20.29 -4.61 9.22
CA ARG A 247 -21.39 -3.78 8.70
C ARG A 247 -20.99 -2.34 8.39
N GLN A 248 -19.80 -1.91 8.81
CA GLN A 248 -19.33 -0.55 8.60
C GLN A 248 -18.48 -0.45 7.32
N ILE A 249 -18.73 0.59 6.51
CA ILE A 249 -17.91 0.85 5.32
C ILE A 249 -16.50 1.29 5.74
N TRP A 250 -16.41 2.17 6.75
CA TRP A 250 -15.19 2.80 7.23
C TRP A 250 -14.98 2.56 8.74
N PRO A 251 -14.73 1.31 9.17
CA PRO A 251 -14.73 0.98 10.60
C PRO A 251 -13.70 1.78 11.41
N VAL A 252 -12.54 2.08 10.82
CA VAL A 252 -11.48 2.86 11.47
C VAL A 252 -11.89 4.32 11.65
N MET A 253 -12.65 4.90 10.70
CA MET A 253 -13.14 6.28 10.83
C MET A 253 -14.19 6.38 11.93
N ASN A 254 -15.00 5.34 12.14
CA ASN A 254 -16.01 5.34 13.18
C ASN A 254 -15.42 5.26 14.60
N ILE A 255 -14.18 4.78 14.76
CA ILE A 255 -13.46 4.86 16.06
C ILE A 255 -13.43 6.31 16.55
N MET A 256 -13.31 7.27 15.63
CA MET A 256 -13.17 8.69 15.92
C MET A 256 -14.44 9.32 16.48
N GLN A 257 -15.59 8.78 16.14
CA GLN A 257 -16.88 9.22 16.69
C GLN A 257 -17.06 8.75 18.14
N VAL A 258 -16.35 7.70 18.53
CA VAL A 258 -16.38 7.11 19.87
C VAL A 258 -15.35 7.81 20.78
N VAL A 259 -14.16 8.08 20.26
CA VAL A 259 -13.09 8.75 21.01
C VAL A 259 -13.30 10.26 21.05
N LYS A 260 -13.65 10.79 22.22
CA LYS A 260 -13.66 12.25 22.46
C LYS A 260 -12.31 12.67 23.03
N LEU A 261 -11.49 13.36 22.23
CA LEU A 261 -10.26 13.96 22.74
C LEU A 261 -10.58 15.07 23.76
N PRO A 262 -9.87 15.11 24.90
CA PRO A 262 -10.05 16.17 25.89
C PRO A 262 -9.56 17.52 25.35
N GLY A 263 -10.40 18.55 25.53
CA GLY A 263 -10.16 19.91 25.01
C GLY A 263 -11.16 20.26 23.92
N ALA A 264 -12.06 21.21 24.22
CA ALA A 264 -13.14 21.69 23.34
C ALA A 264 -12.68 22.34 22.01
N LEU A 265 -11.37 22.31 21.69
CA LEU A 265 -10.80 22.92 20.49
C LEU A 265 -10.91 22.05 19.23
N LEU A 266 -11.28 20.78 19.37
CA LEU A 266 -11.46 19.87 18.25
C LEU A 266 -12.93 19.40 18.21
N GLU A 267 -13.84 20.25 17.74
CA GLU A 267 -15.24 19.85 17.51
C GLU A 267 -15.39 18.94 16.27
N ARG A 268 -14.44 19.03 15.32
CA ARG A 268 -14.35 18.18 14.10
C ARG A 268 -13.08 17.33 14.05
N GLN A 269 -12.91 16.45 15.03
CA GLN A 269 -11.76 15.52 15.13
C GLN A 269 -11.69 14.54 13.96
N ASP A 270 -12.86 14.11 13.48
CA ASP A 270 -13.06 13.32 12.28
C ASP A 270 -12.43 14.00 11.04
N ALA A 271 -12.72 15.27 10.81
CA ALA A 271 -12.25 16.00 9.64
C ALA A 271 -10.73 16.15 9.60
N LEU A 272 -10.10 16.40 10.75
CA LEU A 272 -8.64 16.51 10.85
C LEU A 272 -7.94 15.20 10.53
N MET A 273 -8.54 14.08 10.90
CA MET A 273 -7.89 12.78 10.79
C MET A 273 -8.10 12.15 9.43
N ILE A 274 -9.24 12.42 8.81
CA ILE A 274 -9.42 12.25 7.37
C ILE A 274 -8.33 13.03 6.65
N SER A 275 -8.10 14.30 7.00
CA SER A 275 -7.05 15.14 6.38
C SER A 275 -5.65 14.54 6.50
N PHE A 276 -5.29 13.93 7.63
CA PHE A 276 -4.02 13.20 7.77
C PHE A 276 -4.00 11.94 6.90
N TRP A 277 -5.11 11.21 6.81
CA TRP A 277 -5.21 10.05 5.93
C TRP A 277 -5.10 10.39 4.45
N ILE A 278 -5.58 11.59 4.04
CA ILE A 278 -5.41 12.12 2.67
C ILE A 278 -3.93 12.08 2.28
N LEU A 279 -3.03 12.46 3.20
CA LEU A 279 -1.59 12.46 2.93
C LEU A 279 -1.00 11.05 2.74
N SER A 280 -1.48 10.06 3.49
CA SER A 280 -1.04 8.68 3.32
C SER A 280 -1.45 8.10 1.96
N ILE A 281 -2.69 8.39 1.54
CA ILE A 281 -3.22 7.88 0.27
C ILE A 281 -2.58 8.62 -0.91
N PHE A 282 -2.40 9.93 -0.79
CA PHE A 282 -1.55 10.70 -1.69
C PHE A 282 -0.17 10.04 -1.88
N ALA A 283 0.51 9.65 -0.79
CA ALA A 283 1.85 9.04 -0.86
C ALA A 283 1.87 7.68 -1.61
N VAL A 284 0.81 6.88 -1.45
CA VAL A 284 0.61 5.60 -2.18
C VAL A 284 0.30 5.81 -3.65
N ILE A 285 -0.66 6.69 -3.98
CA ILE A 285 -1.04 6.94 -5.37
C ILE A 285 0.14 7.57 -6.11
N ASN A 286 0.88 8.47 -5.45
CA ASN A 286 2.14 8.99 -5.98
C ASN A 286 3.19 7.91 -6.19
N ALA A 287 3.26 6.87 -5.35
CA ALA A 287 4.12 5.71 -5.59
C ALA A 287 3.78 5.03 -6.91
N TYR A 288 2.50 4.71 -7.12
CA TYR A 288 2.06 3.97 -8.29
C TYR A 288 2.29 4.77 -9.56
N VAL A 289 1.90 6.05 -9.57
CA VAL A 289 2.11 6.96 -10.71
C VAL A 289 3.60 7.14 -11.02
N PHE A 290 4.43 7.32 -9.99
CA PHE A 290 5.88 7.40 -10.14
C PHE A 290 6.45 6.11 -10.77
N PHE A 291 6.12 4.95 -10.21
CA PHE A 291 6.67 3.69 -10.72
C PHE A 291 6.17 3.34 -12.11
N ILE A 292 4.93 3.67 -12.51
CA ILE A 292 4.48 3.47 -13.91
C ILE A 292 5.41 4.23 -14.86
N SER A 293 5.75 5.48 -14.54
CA SER A 293 6.63 6.29 -15.39
C SER A 293 8.06 5.75 -15.45
N VAL A 294 8.58 5.21 -14.35
CA VAL A 294 9.89 4.52 -14.31
C VAL A 294 9.86 3.26 -15.19
N ILE A 295 8.81 2.43 -15.09
CA ILE A 295 8.68 1.22 -15.90
C ILE A 295 8.65 1.58 -17.38
N THR A 296 7.83 2.57 -17.73
CA THR A 296 7.67 3.04 -19.11
C THR A 296 9.01 3.56 -19.65
N GLN A 297 9.73 4.38 -18.89
CA GLN A 297 11.05 4.87 -19.28
C GLN A 297 12.03 3.73 -19.56
N LYS A 298 12.10 2.74 -18.66
CA LYS A 298 13.05 1.63 -18.76
C LYS A 298 12.76 0.70 -19.93
N VAL A 299 11.49 0.36 -20.14
CA VAL A 299 11.07 -0.62 -21.15
C VAL A 299 11.11 -0.05 -22.56
N PHE A 300 10.73 1.22 -22.73
CA PHE A 300 10.78 1.92 -24.02
C PHE A 300 12.12 2.64 -24.26
N LYS A 301 13.07 2.56 -23.32
CA LYS A 301 14.42 3.17 -23.41
C LYS A 301 14.35 4.69 -23.67
N LEU A 302 13.41 5.36 -23.02
CA LEU A 302 13.15 6.79 -23.20
C LEU A 302 14.13 7.62 -22.35
N LYS A 303 14.52 8.78 -22.87
CA LYS A 303 15.50 9.66 -22.21
C LYS A 303 14.96 10.30 -20.92
N GLU A 304 13.67 10.65 -20.89
CA GLU A 304 13.08 11.41 -19.79
C GLU A 304 11.90 10.68 -19.14
N GLN A 305 11.97 10.47 -17.83
CA GLN A 305 10.90 9.88 -17.01
C GLN A 305 9.75 10.88 -16.79
N ASN A 306 10.08 12.16 -16.63
CA ASN A 306 9.17 13.19 -16.11
C ASN A 306 7.98 13.52 -17.03
N PHE A 307 8.11 13.34 -18.34
CA PHE A 307 7.03 13.62 -19.29
C PHE A 307 6.10 12.43 -19.51
N LEU A 308 6.51 11.22 -19.13
CA LEU A 308 5.71 9.99 -19.32
C LEU A 308 4.55 9.87 -18.34
N VAL A 309 4.52 10.72 -17.31
CA VAL A 309 3.45 10.74 -16.31
C VAL A 309 2.18 11.41 -16.86
N LEU A 310 2.31 12.39 -17.75
CA LEU A 310 1.20 13.16 -18.32
C LEU A 310 0.15 12.31 -19.06
N PRO A 311 0.51 11.42 -20.00
CA PRO A 311 -0.49 10.62 -20.71
C PRO A 311 -1.19 9.58 -19.81
N LEU A 312 -0.66 9.28 -18.62
CA LEU A 312 -1.26 8.32 -17.69
C LEU A 312 -2.43 8.91 -16.90
N LEU A 313 -2.44 10.24 -16.71
CA LEU A 313 -3.48 10.95 -15.97
C LEU A 313 -4.90 10.70 -16.51
N PRO A 314 -5.20 10.93 -17.81
CA PRO A 314 -6.54 10.69 -18.31
C PRO A 314 -6.95 9.22 -18.18
N ILE A 315 -6.00 8.28 -18.31
CA ILE A 315 -6.28 6.85 -18.15
C ILE A 315 -6.68 6.53 -16.72
N ILE A 316 -5.90 6.97 -15.73
CA ILE A 316 -6.20 6.76 -14.31
C ILE A 316 -7.51 7.46 -13.92
N PHE A 317 -7.74 8.67 -14.42
CA PHE A 317 -8.97 9.42 -14.18
C PHE A 317 -10.19 8.68 -14.71
N LEU A 318 -10.19 8.26 -15.98
CA LEU A 318 -11.31 7.56 -16.60
C LEU A 318 -11.60 6.22 -15.90
N ILE A 319 -10.56 5.45 -15.56
CA ILE A 319 -10.74 4.17 -14.84
C ILE A 319 -11.28 4.41 -13.43
N ALA A 320 -10.87 5.49 -12.74
CA ALA A 320 -11.39 5.84 -11.42
C ALA A 320 -12.89 6.21 -11.46
N LEU A 321 -13.43 6.59 -12.63
CA LEU A 321 -14.86 6.88 -12.79
C LEU A 321 -15.72 5.65 -13.13
N ILE A 322 -15.11 4.50 -13.47
CA ILE A 322 -15.84 3.28 -13.82
C ILE A 322 -16.70 2.73 -12.65
N PRO A 323 -16.19 2.61 -11.42
CA PRO A 323 -16.98 2.03 -10.33
C PRO A 323 -18.11 2.98 -9.90
N ASP A 324 -19.33 2.45 -9.76
CA ASP A 324 -20.49 3.24 -9.36
C ASP A 324 -20.51 3.53 -7.85
N ASN A 325 -19.96 2.63 -7.05
CA ASN A 325 -20.00 2.69 -5.60
C ASN A 325 -18.81 1.96 -4.94
N VAL A 326 -18.65 2.19 -3.64
CA VAL A 326 -17.57 1.61 -2.82
C VAL A 326 -17.54 0.08 -2.83
N VAL A 327 -18.71 -0.58 -2.92
CA VAL A 327 -18.79 -2.05 -2.94
C VAL A 327 -18.16 -2.63 -4.21
N GLN A 328 -18.47 -2.07 -5.38
CA GLN A 328 -17.83 -2.48 -6.64
C GLN A 328 -16.31 -2.29 -6.60
N ILE A 329 -15.82 -1.21 -5.97
CA ILE A 329 -14.38 -0.98 -5.81
C ILE A 329 -13.73 -2.10 -4.98
N TYR A 330 -14.40 -2.57 -3.91
CA TYR A 330 -13.91 -3.68 -3.11
C TYR A 330 -13.86 -4.98 -3.92
N GLU A 331 -14.90 -5.29 -4.70
CA GLU A 331 -14.92 -6.47 -5.56
C GLU A 331 -13.81 -6.44 -6.60
N TYR A 332 -13.64 -5.32 -7.31
CA TYR A 332 -12.58 -5.18 -8.30
C TYR A 332 -11.19 -5.26 -7.69
N THR A 333 -10.96 -4.58 -6.56
CA THR A 333 -9.68 -4.65 -5.85
C THR A 333 -9.37 -6.07 -5.39
N LYS A 334 -10.37 -6.77 -4.82
CA LYS A 334 -10.23 -8.16 -4.37
C LYS A 334 -9.83 -9.08 -5.53
N ASN A 335 -10.53 -8.99 -6.66
CA ASN A 335 -10.24 -9.81 -7.85
C ASN A 335 -8.83 -9.54 -8.40
N ILE A 336 -8.43 -8.27 -8.52
CA ILE A 336 -7.09 -7.90 -8.96
C ILE A 336 -6.03 -8.46 -8.02
N MET A 337 -6.23 -8.33 -6.70
CA MET A 337 -5.30 -8.85 -5.70
C MET A 337 -5.16 -10.37 -5.78
N SER A 338 -6.27 -11.10 -5.94
CA SER A 338 -6.25 -12.57 -6.02
C SER A 338 -5.50 -13.08 -7.25
N TYR A 339 -5.69 -12.48 -8.43
CA TYR A 339 -5.05 -12.97 -9.65
C TYR A 339 -3.64 -12.39 -9.87
N MET A 340 -3.45 -11.07 -9.69
CA MET A 340 -2.18 -10.40 -9.99
C MET A 340 -1.24 -10.33 -8.79
N GLY A 341 -1.79 -10.26 -7.56
CA GLY A 341 -1.00 -10.08 -6.34
C GLY A 341 -0.05 -11.25 -6.08
N LEU A 342 -0.57 -12.48 -6.07
CA LEU A 342 0.26 -13.68 -5.90
C LEU A 342 1.30 -13.83 -7.01
N PHE A 343 0.90 -13.55 -8.26
CA PHE A 343 1.79 -13.63 -9.40
C PHE A 343 3.02 -12.73 -9.22
N LEU A 344 2.82 -11.47 -8.88
CA LEU A 344 3.93 -10.52 -8.73
C LEU A 344 4.73 -10.68 -7.43
N LEU A 345 4.09 -11.08 -6.32
CA LEU A 345 4.74 -11.22 -5.02
C LEU A 345 5.58 -12.50 -4.91
N VAL A 346 5.16 -13.57 -5.59
CA VAL A 346 5.74 -14.91 -5.39
C VAL A 346 6.17 -15.54 -6.71
N PHE A 347 5.24 -15.78 -7.63
CA PHE A 347 5.53 -16.61 -8.81
C PHE A 347 6.58 -15.97 -9.73
N LEU A 348 6.43 -14.68 -10.04
CA LEU A 348 7.35 -13.94 -10.90
C LEU A 348 8.77 -13.88 -10.27
N PRO A 349 8.96 -13.46 -9.01
CA PRO A 349 10.27 -13.47 -8.37
C PRO A 349 10.92 -14.86 -8.35
N LEU A 350 10.17 -15.91 -8.00
CA LEU A 350 10.70 -17.28 -7.96
C LEU A 350 11.10 -17.79 -9.35
N ALA A 351 10.29 -17.53 -10.37
CA ALA A 351 10.62 -17.89 -11.75
C ALA A 351 11.92 -17.21 -12.22
N LEU A 352 12.11 -15.93 -11.89
CA LEU A 352 13.32 -15.20 -12.25
C LEU A 352 14.54 -15.66 -11.43
N ILE A 353 14.38 -16.01 -10.15
CA ILE A 353 15.45 -16.62 -9.34
C ILE A 353 15.90 -17.95 -9.97
N PHE A 354 14.95 -18.78 -10.40
CA PHE A 354 15.22 -20.06 -11.05
C PHE A 354 15.94 -19.88 -12.39
N LEU A 355 15.45 -18.99 -13.25
CA LEU A 355 16.10 -18.65 -14.52
C LEU A 355 17.52 -18.09 -14.34
N ALA A 356 17.72 -17.23 -13.33
CA ALA A 356 19.04 -16.68 -13.01
C ALA A 356 20.04 -17.78 -12.59
N ARG A 357 19.58 -18.80 -11.84
CA ARG A 357 20.41 -19.97 -11.48
C ARG A 357 20.77 -20.81 -12.70
N ILE A 358 19.81 -21.11 -13.58
CA ILE A 358 20.07 -21.89 -14.80
C ILE A 358 21.10 -21.19 -15.69
N LYS A 359 20.95 -19.87 -15.86
CA LYS A 359 21.86 -19.09 -16.71
C LYS A 359 23.19 -18.71 -16.04
N LYS A 360 23.38 -19.05 -14.75
CA LYS A 360 24.54 -18.64 -13.94
C LYS A 360 24.81 -17.12 -13.98
N VAL A 361 23.73 -16.31 -13.97
CA VAL A 361 23.82 -14.85 -14.01
C VAL A 361 23.43 -14.28 -12.65
N GLY A 362 24.21 -13.34 -12.12
CA GLY A 362 23.96 -12.71 -10.83
C GLY A 362 24.44 -13.55 -9.63
N GLU A 363 25.30 -14.54 -9.87
CA GLU A 363 26.11 -15.21 -8.84
C GLU A 363 27.39 -14.38 -8.66
N SER A 364 27.41 -13.55 -7.62
CA SER A 364 28.57 -12.73 -7.21
C SER A 364 28.74 -12.77 -5.71
#